data_AF-A0AA48KEF8-F1
#
_entry.id   AF-A0AA48KEF8-F1
#
_cell.length_a   1.000
_cell.length_b   1.000
_cell.length_c   1.000
_cell.angle_alpha   90.00
_cell.angle_beta   90.00
_cell.angle_gamma   90.00
#
_symmetry.space_group_name_H-M   'P 1'
#
loop_
_entity.id
_entity.type
_entity.pdbx_description
1 polymer ?
#
loop_
_entity_poly.entity_id
_entity_poly.type
_entity_poly.pdbx_seq_one_letter_code
_entity_poly.pdbx_strand_id
1 'polypeptide(L)'
;MGRHWGEVDGEDHPHKEITQAIIGEAIEIQKALGHGLLEDPYKVCLAHSLRLAGHKVKREVFLDIEWRGLVVERAYRLDLLVDDLVVVEAKAVLNFRQWPFKDGGIKRVIHTRA
;
A
#
# COMPACT_ATOMS: atom_id res chain seq x y z
N MET A 1 18.59 12.35 -21.10
CA MET A 1 19.37 12.02 -19.88
C MET A 1 18.54 11.03 -19.08
N GLY A 2 18.57 9.75 -19.50
CA GLY A 2 17.75 8.70 -18.90
C GLY A 2 18.34 8.35 -17.54
N ARG A 3 17.50 8.37 -16.49
CA ARG A 3 17.89 7.79 -15.21
C ARG A 3 18.03 6.29 -15.42
N HIS A 4 19.27 5.84 -15.45
CA HIS A 4 19.64 4.45 -15.30
C HIS A 4 19.16 4.05 -13.91
N TRP A 5 18.05 3.31 -13.83
CA TRP A 5 17.76 2.53 -12.64
C TRP A 5 18.91 1.53 -12.56
N GLY A 6 19.78 1.69 -11.57
CA GLY A 6 20.97 0.87 -11.43
C GLY A 6 20.59 -0.61 -11.51
N GLU A 7 21.36 -1.36 -12.29
CA GLU A 7 21.45 -2.81 -12.12
C GLU A 7 21.67 -3.08 -10.63
N VAL A 8 20.65 -3.64 -9.98
CA VAL A 8 20.77 -4.17 -8.64
C VAL A 8 21.25 -5.61 -8.78
N ASP A 9 22.56 -5.74 -8.97
CA ASP A 9 23.27 -7.00 -8.90
C ASP A 9 23.08 -7.60 -7.50
N GLY A 10 22.37 -8.72 -7.38
CA GLY A 10 22.55 -9.76 -6.35
C GLY A 10 22.76 -9.39 -4.86
N GLU A 11 22.56 -8.13 -4.44
CA GLU A 11 22.87 -7.66 -3.09
C GLU A 11 21.70 -7.85 -2.14
N ASP A 12 22.05 -8.12 -0.89
CA ASP A 12 21.14 -8.28 0.22
C ASP A 12 20.34 -6.99 0.43
N HIS A 13 19.11 -6.95 -0.10
CA HIS A 13 18.24 -5.78 0.06
C HIS A 13 17.79 -5.68 1.53
N PRO A 14 17.93 -4.51 2.18
CA PRO A 14 17.47 -4.35 3.56
C PRO A 14 15.97 -4.70 3.63
N HIS A 15 15.61 -5.52 4.63
CA HIS A 15 14.23 -5.97 4.85
C HIS A 15 13.64 -6.74 3.66
N LYS A 16 14.46 -7.53 2.96
CA LYS A 16 14.06 -8.36 1.81
C LYS A 16 12.85 -9.23 2.12
N GLU A 17 12.79 -9.92 3.26
CA GLU A 17 11.64 -10.77 3.57
C GLU A 17 10.35 -9.96 3.73
N ILE A 18 10.40 -8.82 4.42
CA ILE A 18 9.25 -7.93 4.61
C ILE A 18 8.78 -7.38 3.26
N THR A 19 9.72 -6.97 2.41
CA THR A 19 9.41 -6.43 1.07
C THR A 19 8.80 -7.51 0.17
N GLN A 20 9.32 -8.74 0.21
CA GLN A 20 8.77 -9.87 -0.52
C GLN A 20 7.36 -10.22 -0.06
N ALA A 21 7.08 -10.18 1.25
CA ALA A 21 5.75 -10.37 1.79
C ALA A 21 4.77 -9.28 1.32
N ILE A 22 5.18 -8.00 1.39
CA ILE A 22 4.38 -6.86 0.88
C ILE A 22 4.03 -7.05 -0.60
N ILE A 23 5.02 -7.40 -1.43
CA ILE A 23 4.82 -7.62 -2.86
C ILE A 23 3.90 -8.84 -3.09
N GLY A 24 4.10 -9.93 -2.36
CA GLY A 24 3.27 -11.13 -2.42
C GLY A 24 1.80 -10.82 -2.14
N GLU A 25 1.52 -10.18 -1.01
CA GLU A 25 0.16 -9.81 -0.62
C GLU A 25 -0.49 -8.81 -1.60
N ALA A 26 0.28 -7.86 -2.12
CA ALA A 26 -0.19 -6.94 -3.16
C ALA A 26 -0.62 -7.69 -4.43
N ILE A 27 0.15 -8.69 -4.85
CA ILE A 27 -0.17 -9.53 -6.01
C ILE A 27 -1.45 -10.34 -5.74
N GLU A 28 -1.58 -10.95 -4.56
CA GLU A 28 -2.76 -11.74 -4.21
C GLU A 28 -4.04 -10.87 -4.16
N ILE A 29 -3.95 -9.64 -3.64
CA ILE A 29 -5.07 -8.68 -3.68
C ILE A 29 -5.47 -8.36 -5.13
N GLN A 30 -4.50 -8.11 -6.01
CA GLN A 30 -4.78 -7.83 -7.42
C GLN A 30 -5.39 -9.04 -8.15
N LYS A 31 -4.95 -10.25 -7.83
CA LYS A 31 -5.54 -11.49 -8.37
C LYS A 31 -6.98 -11.68 -7.88
N ALA A 32 -7.24 -11.39 -6.61
CA ALA A 32 -8.54 -11.62 -5.99
C ALA A 32 -9.59 -10.56 -6.34
N LEU A 33 -9.19 -9.28 -6.37
CA LEU A 33 -10.09 -8.12 -6.51
C LEU A 33 -9.99 -7.43 -7.88
N GLY A 34 -9.01 -7.81 -8.70
CA GLY A 34 -8.69 -7.14 -9.96
C GLY A 34 -7.92 -5.83 -9.78
N HIS A 35 -7.56 -5.23 -10.91
CA HIS A 35 -6.92 -3.92 -10.95
C HIS A 35 -7.94 -2.78 -10.79
N GLY A 36 -7.51 -1.64 -10.27
CA GLY A 36 -8.35 -0.42 -10.20
C GLY A 36 -9.05 -0.17 -8.89
N LEU A 37 -8.62 -0.84 -7.83
CA LEU A 37 -9.03 -0.47 -6.48
C LEU A 37 -8.51 0.94 -6.14
N LEU A 38 -9.37 1.77 -5.56
CA LEU A 38 -8.97 3.07 -5.04
C LEU A 38 -7.95 2.90 -3.89
N GLU A 39 -7.14 3.93 -3.66
CA GLU A 39 -6.05 3.88 -2.68
C GLU A 39 -6.54 3.47 -1.28
N ASP A 40 -7.61 4.10 -0.78
CA ASP A 40 -8.12 3.82 0.56
C ASP A 40 -8.57 2.37 0.78
N PRO A 41 -9.43 1.77 -0.06
CA PRO A 41 -9.74 0.35 0.02
C PRO A 41 -8.51 -0.54 -0.15
N TYR A 42 -7.56 -0.19 -1.02
CA TYR A 42 -6.35 -0.97 -1.22
C TYR A 42 -5.47 -1.01 0.02
N LYS A 43 -5.29 0.13 0.71
CA LYS A 43 -4.59 0.22 2.00
C LYS A 43 -5.24 -0.66 3.06
N VAL A 44 -6.57 -0.69 3.11
CA VAL A 44 -7.31 -1.55 4.04
C VAL A 44 -7.02 -3.02 3.77
N CYS A 45 -7.14 -3.45 2.50
CA CYS A 45 -6.90 -4.83 2.10
C CYS A 45 -5.45 -5.25 2.38
N LEU A 46 -4.48 -4.45 1.97
CA LEU A 46 -3.05 -4.76 2.13
C LEU A 46 -2.67 -4.85 3.62
N ALA A 47 -3.15 -3.92 4.44
CA ALA A 47 -2.91 -3.97 5.88
C ALA A 47 -3.55 -5.21 6.53
N HIS A 48 -4.73 -5.63 6.07
CA HIS A 48 -5.38 -6.83 6.59
C HIS A 48 -4.61 -8.09 6.21
N SER A 49 -4.25 -8.23 4.93
CA SER A 49 -3.50 -9.37 4.39
C SER A 49 -2.16 -9.55 5.10
N LEU A 50 -1.38 -8.46 5.24
CA LEU A 50 -0.09 -8.51 5.92
C LEU A 50 -0.19 -8.88 7.39
N ARG A 51 -1.24 -8.45 8.09
CA ARG A 51 -1.49 -8.87 9.48
C ARG A 51 -1.83 -10.35 9.57
N LEU A 52 -2.57 -10.90 8.61
CA LEU A 52 -2.84 -12.34 8.53
C LEU A 52 -1.55 -13.14 8.26
N ALA A 53 -0.63 -12.57 7.49
CA ALA A 53 0.70 -13.12 7.25
C ALA A 53 1.66 -12.95 8.46
N GLY A 54 1.21 -12.35 9.57
CA GLY A 54 1.97 -12.23 10.82
C GLY A 54 2.74 -10.92 11.00
N HIS A 55 2.62 -9.96 10.08
CA HIS A 55 3.31 -8.67 10.18
C HIS A 55 2.56 -7.67 11.07
N LYS A 56 3.33 -6.82 11.76
CA LYS A 56 2.83 -5.66 12.48
C LYS A 56 2.61 -4.52 11.49
N VAL A 57 1.35 -4.15 11.24
CA VAL A 57 1.03 -3.04 10.33
C VAL A 57 0.35 -1.90 11.05
N LYS A 58 0.95 -0.71 11.03
CA LYS A 58 0.32 0.56 11.40
C LYS A 58 -0.19 1.25 10.14
N ARG A 59 -1.33 1.91 10.24
CA ARG A 59 -1.98 2.65 9.15
C ARG A 59 -2.01 4.13 9.50
N GLU A 60 -1.91 4.99 8.49
CA GLU A 60 -2.16 6.44 8.61
C GLU A 60 -1.29 7.07 9.71
N VAL A 61 0.01 6.73 9.73
CA VAL A 61 0.95 7.17 10.77
C VAL A 61 1.39 8.60 10.48
N PHE A 62 1.09 9.51 11.39
CA PHE A 62 1.53 10.89 11.29
C PHE A 62 2.98 11.07 11.72
N LEU A 63 3.71 11.87 10.96
CA LEU A 63 5.07 12.31 11.27
C LEU A 63 5.11 13.83 11.29
N ASP A 64 5.80 14.37 12.29
CA ASP A 64 6.09 15.79 12.40
C ASP A 64 7.34 16.12 11.58
N ILE A 65 7.43 17.36 11.11
CA ILE A 65 8.64 17.88 10.46
C ILE A 65 9.10 19.12 11.22
N GLU A 66 10.38 19.16 11.56
CA GLU A 66 11.02 20.38 12.01
C GLU A 66 11.68 21.08 10.83
N TRP A 67 11.33 22.34 10.61
CA TRP A 67 11.97 23.18 9.62
C TRP A 67 12.35 24.52 10.23
N ARG A 68 13.66 24.76 10.40
CA ARG A 68 14.20 26.03 10.93
C ARG A 68 13.57 26.45 12.27
N GLY A 69 13.37 25.49 13.19
CA GLY A 69 12.76 25.73 14.49
C GLY A 69 11.23 25.85 14.48
N LEU A 70 10.58 25.77 13.31
CA LEU A 70 9.12 25.56 13.22
C LEU A 70 8.83 24.07 13.24
N VAL A 71 8.08 23.61 14.24
CA VAL A 71 7.51 22.27 14.26
C VAL A 71 6.18 22.29 13.52
N VAL A 72 6.12 21.57 12.41
CA VAL A 72 4.89 21.30 11.68
C VAL A 72 4.37 19.95 12.15
N GLU A 73 3.41 19.99 13.08
CA GLU A 73 2.76 18.79 13.58
C GLU A 73 1.99 18.08 12.47
N ARG A 74 2.10 16.75 12.41
CA ARG A 74 1.40 15.87 11.46
C ARG A 74 1.63 16.26 9.99
N ALA A 75 2.82 16.74 9.68
CA ALA A 75 3.20 17.22 8.35
C ALA A 75 3.15 16.13 7.27
N TYR A 76 3.40 14.88 7.64
CA TYR A 76 3.28 13.75 6.72
C TYR A 76 2.40 12.66 7.33
N ARG A 77 1.68 11.93 6.48
CA ARG A 77 0.86 10.79 6.87
C ARG A 77 1.25 9.61 6.02
N LEU A 78 1.98 8.66 6.61
CA LEU A 78 2.34 7.41 5.97
C LEU A 78 1.06 6.57 5.78
N ASP A 79 0.86 6.04 4.59
CA ASP A 79 -0.24 5.12 4.32
C ASP A 79 -0.12 3.87 5.23
N LEU A 80 1.00 3.13 5.13
CA LEU A 80 1.32 1.98 5.98
C LEU A 80 2.76 2.03 6.51
N LEU A 81 2.96 1.53 7.73
CA LEU A 81 4.27 1.20 8.31
C LEU A 81 4.26 -0.26 8.77
N VAL A 82 5.09 -1.09 8.15
CA VAL A 82 5.18 -2.54 8.35
C VAL A 82 6.41 -2.87 9.19
N ASP A 83 6.21 -3.62 10.25
CA ASP A 83 7.20 -4.06 11.24
C ASP A 83 8.07 -2.93 11.82
N ASP A 84 7.56 -1.69 11.79
CA ASP A 84 8.31 -0.48 12.15
C ASP A 84 9.57 -0.24 11.31
N LEU A 85 9.70 -0.90 10.14
CA LEU A 85 10.90 -0.91 9.30
C LEU A 85 10.63 -0.46 7.86
N VAL A 86 9.47 -0.82 7.28
CA VAL A 86 9.16 -0.56 5.87
C VAL A 86 7.92 0.31 5.74
N VAL A 87 8.06 1.45 5.05
CA VAL A 87 6.94 2.33 4.68
C VAL A 87 6.38 1.88 3.33
N VAL A 88 5.06 1.80 3.23
CA VAL A 88 4.36 1.50 1.97
C VAL A 88 3.38 2.63 1.67
N GLU A 89 3.52 3.23 0.49
CA GLU A 89 2.62 4.26 -0.05
C GLU A 89 1.82 3.67 -1.21
N ALA A 90 0.49 3.70 -1.10
CA ALA A 90 -0.39 3.29 -2.17
C ALA A 90 -0.58 4.44 -3.17
N LYS A 91 -0.49 4.13 -4.46
CA LYS A 91 -0.83 5.07 -5.53
C LYS A 91 -1.71 4.43 -6.57
N ALA A 92 -2.77 5.12 -6.94
CA ALA A 92 -3.63 4.77 -8.06
C ALA A 92 -3.35 5.69 -9.25
N VAL A 93 -3.22 5.11 -10.44
CA VAL A 93 -3.13 5.91 -11.68
C VAL A 93 -4.51 6.47 -12.03
N LEU A 94 -4.65 7.79 -12.14
CA LEU A 94 -5.95 8.45 -12.35
C LEU A 94 -6.63 8.15 -13.70
N ASN A 95 -5.96 7.47 -14.64
CA ASN A 95 -6.51 7.10 -15.96
C ASN A 95 -7.33 5.80 -15.93
N PHE A 96 -8.16 5.60 -14.90
CA PHE A 96 -9.16 4.53 -14.87
C PHE A 96 -10.40 4.92 -15.68
N ARG A 97 -10.27 4.98 -17.03
CA ARG A 97 -11.42 5.16 -17.93
C ARG A 97 -12.21 3.87 -18.20
N GLN A 98 -11.79 2.76 -17.61
CA GLN A 98 -12.52 1.50 -17.67
C GLN A 98 -12.42 0.82 -16.30
N TRP A 99 -13.40 1.11 -15.44
CA TRP A 99 -13.88 0.13 -14.47
C TRP A 99 -14.97 -0.68 -15.20
N PRO A 100 -14.67 -1.87 -15.74
CA PRO A 100 -15.70 -2.72 -16.28
C PRO A 100 -16.22 -3.57 -15.12
N PHE A 101 -17.49 -3.42 -14.77
CA PHE A 101 -18.22 -4.57 -14.23
C PHE A 101 -18.26 -5.63 -15.34
N LYS A 102 -17.19 -6.41 -15.47
CA LYS A 102 -17.15 -7.63 -16.27
C LYS A 102 -17.16 -8.80 -15.29
N ASP A 103 -18.34 -9.38 -15.16
CA ASP A 103 -18.56 -10.76 -14.73
C ASP A 103 -18.09 -11.13 -13.31
N GLY A 104 -18.85 -10.68 -12.29
CA GLY A 104 -19.01 -11.47 -11.05
C GLY A 104 -18.14 -11.18 -9.83
N GLY A 105 -17.49 -10.01 -9.73
CA GLY A 105 -16.48 -9.71 -8.70
C GLY A 105 -16.77 -8.62 -7.66
N ILE A 106 -18.02 -8.39 -7.21
CA ILE A 106 -18.29 -7.84 -5.86
C ILE A 106 -19.41 -8.69 -5.26
N LYS A 107 -19.06 -9.82 -4.66
CA LYS A 107 -19.97 -10.44 -3.70
C LYS A 107 -19.93 -9.63 -2.41
N ARG A 108 -20.89 -8.69 -2.30
CA ARG A 108 -21.66 -8.40 -1.09
C ARG A 108 -20.86 -7.86 0.13
N VAL A 109 -20.69 -6.54 0.23
CA VAL A 109 -20.93 -5.78 1.48
C VAL A 109 -21.37 -4.35 1.13
N ILE A 110 -22.61 -4.18 0.68
CA ILE A 110 -23.35 -2.93 0.92
C ILE A 110 -24.60 -3.38 1.65
N HIS A 111 -24.50 -3.51 2.97
CA HIS A 111 -25.69 -3.57 3.83
C HIS A 111 -26.08 -2.12 4.14
N THR A 112 -26.72 -1.44 3.19
CA THR A 112 -27.57 -0.31 3.56
C THR A 112 -28.85 -0.92 4.12
N ARG A 113 -28.91 -1.05 5.45
CA ARG A 113 -30.20 -1.14 6.12
C ARG A 113 -30.78 0.27 6.16
N ALA A 114 -31.80 0.50 5.34
CA ALA A 114 -32.87 1.43 5.64
C ALA A 114 -34.15 0.60 5.80
#